data_AF-A0A415IRV4-F1
#
_entry.id   AF-A0A415IRV4-F1
#
_cell.length_a   1.000
_cell.length_b   1.000
_cell.length_c   1.000
_cell.angle_alpha   90.00
_cell.angle_beta   90.00
_cell.angle_gamma   90.00
#
_symmetry.space_group_name_H-M   'P 1'
#
loop_
_entity.id
_entity.type
_entity.pdbx_description
1 polymer ?
#
loop_
_entity_poly.entity_id
_entity_poly.type
_entity_poly.pdbx_seq_one_letter_code
_entity_poly.pdbx_strand_id
1 'polypeptide(L)'
;MKVKVISVFRDKFTGKYYAPGEVIEVGEEARVLDMESRRLAERIEVKNPEVKAPEEKKEVKISLFEKEFEKKALIDALKSIGAQASGNMKEETLLSKVSELDEESTAKLKEALGIE
;
A
#
# COMPACT_ATOMS: atom_id res chain seq x y z
N MET A 1 -25.96 -2.63 2.44
CA MET A 1 -24.57 -2.67 2.93
C MET A 1 -23.74 -3.57 2.03
N LYS A 2 -22.47 -3.23 1.76
CA LYS A 2 -21.55 -4.12 1.04
C LYS A 2 -20.68 -4.86 2.04
N VAL A 3 -20.52 -6.16 1.86
CA VAL A 3 -19.65 -6.98 2.70
C VAL A 3 -18.66 -7.72 1.82
N LYS A 4 -17.42 -7.84 2.28
CA LYS A 4 -16.38 -8.63 1.63
C LYS A 4 -16.36 -9.99 2.26
N VAL A 5 -16.60 -11.02 1.46
CA VAL A 5 -16.49 -12.40 1.91
C VAL A 5 -15.03 -12.68 2.26
N ILE A 6 -14.78 -13.22 3.45
CA ILE A 6 -13.43 -13.54 3.96
C ILE A 6 -13.21 -15.05 4.10
N SER A 7 -14.29 -15.82 4.08
CA SER A 7 -14.26 -17.28 4.16
C SER A 7 -15.25 -17.89 3.19
N VAL A 8 -14.95 -19.06 2.63
CA VAL A 8 -15.86 -19.75 1.72
C VAL A 8 -17.10 -20.21 2.47
N PHE A 9 -18.28 -19.82 2.00
CA PHE A 9 -19.54 -20.29 2.57
C PHE A 9 -20.61 -20.43 1.50
N ARG A 10 -21.58 -21.30 1.79
CA ARG A 10 -22.78 -21.45 0.97
C ARG A 10 -23.91 -20.65 1.63
N ASP A 11 -24.46 -19.72 0.88
CA ASP A 11 -25.57 -18.92 1.35
C ASP A 11 -26.85 -19.75 1.40
N LYS A 12 -27.51 -19.70 2.55
CA LYS A 12 -28.71 -20.49 2.82
C LYS A 12 -29.92 -20.00 2.03
N PHE A 13 -29.93 -18.74 1.60
CA PHE A 13 -31.10 -18.11 1.00
C PHE A 13 -31.11 -18.18 -0.52
N THR A 14 -29.95 -18.02 -1.14
CA THR A 14 -29.75 -18.09 -2.60
C THR A 14 -29.16 -19.43 -3.04
N GLY A 15 -28.64 -20.23 -2.11
CA GLY A 15 -27.96 -21.49 -2.40
C GLY A 15 -26.58 -21.33 -3.05
N LYS A 16 -26.14 -20.08 -3.26
CA LYS A 16 -24.88 -19.73 -3.95
C LYS A 16 -23.67 -19.98 -3.05
N TYR A 17 -22.56 -20.34 -3.68
CA TYR A 17 -21.26 -20.40 -3.02
C TYR A 17 -20.55 -19.08 -3.22
N TYR A 18 -20.08 -18.53 -2.11
CA TYR A 18 -19.28 -17.31 -2.10
C TYR A 18 -17.84 -17.65 -1.74
N ALA A 19 -16.90 -17.11 -2.51
CA ALA A 19 -15.47 -17.29 -2.30
C ALA A 19 -14.87 -16.11 -1.50
N PRO A 20 -13.82 -16.35 -0.70
CA PRO A 20 -13.09 -15.27 -0.05
C PRO A 20 -12.56 -14.27 -1.09
N GLY A 21 -12.76 -12.98 -0.83
CA GLY A 21 -12.44 -11.88 -1.73
C GLY A 21 -13.65 -11.31 -2.47
N GLU A 22 -14.76 -12.06 -2.56
CA GLU A 22 -15.96 -11.63 -3.28
C GLU A 22 -16.70 -10.55 -2.50
N VAL A 23 -17.11 -9.49 -3.18
CA VAL A 23 -17.90 -8.41 -2.58
C VAL A 23 -19.36 -8.63 -2.90
N ILE A 24 -20.18 -8.80 -1.87
CA ILE A 24 -21.61 -9.01 -2.03
C ILE A 24 -22.38 -7.85 -1.40
N GLU A 25 -23.51 -7.51 -2.02
CA GLU A 25 -24.42 -6.50 -1.49
C GLU A 25 -25.52 -7.17 -0.69
N VAL A 26 -25.61 -6.80 0.59
CA VAL A 26 -26.60 -7.31 1.54
C VAL A 26 -27.46 -6.14 1.98
N GLY A 27 -28.75 -6.19 1.61
CA GLY A 27 -29.72 -5.16 1.98
C GLY A 27 -30.10 -5.15 3.47
N GLU A 28 -29.85 -6.25 4.19
CA GLU A 28 -30.32 -6.47 5.56
C GLU A 28 -29.16 -6.48 6.56
N GLU A 29 -29.16 -5.52 7.51
CA GLU A 29 -28.09 -5.38 8.51
C GLU A 29 -27.96 -6.60 9.42
N ALA A 30 -29.07 -7.26 9.75
CA ALA A 30 -29.06 -8.48 10.57
C ALA A 30 -28.26 -9.61 9.91
N ARG A 31 -28.30 -9.72 8.57
CA ARG A 31 -27.49 -10.67 7.81
C ARG A 31 -26.02 -10.29 7.79
N VAL A 32 -25.72 -9.00 7.64
CA VAL A 32 -24.34 -8.51 7.70
C VAL A 32 -23.72 -8.87 9.05
N LEU A 33 -24.44 -8.65 10.14
CA LEU A 33 -23.99 -8.97 11.48
C LEU A 33 -23.82 -10.48 11.71
N ASP A 34 -24.74 -11.33 11.22
CA ASP A 34 -24.58 -12.79 11.27
C ASP A 34 -23.33 -13.25 10.52
N MET A 35 -23.10 -12.70 9.34
CA MET A 35 -21.93 -13.01 8.51
C MET A 35 -20.63 -12.54 9.15
N GLU A 36 -20.62 -11.37 9.80
CA GLU A 36 -19.47 -10.85 10.55
C GLU A 36 -19.20 -11.66 11.82
N SER A 37 -20.25 -11.97 12.60
CA SER A 37 -20.15 -12.75 13.84
C SER A 37 -19.53 -14.12 13.60
N ARG A 38 -19.85 -14.72 12.45
CA ARG A 38 -19.32 -16.02 12.01
C ARG A 38 -18.00 -15.93 11.24
N ARG A 39 -17.42 -14.73 11.09
CA ARG A 39 -16.23 -14.44 10.28
C ARG A 39 -16.34 -15.00 8.85
N LEU A 40 -17.53 -14.92 8.26
CA LEU A 40 -17.78 -15.30 6.86
C LEU A 40 -17.59 -14.13 5.91
N ALA A 41 -17.96 -12.93 6.34
CA ALA A 41 -17.72 -11.70 5.62
C ALA A 41 -17.39 -10.56 6.58
N GLU A 42 -16.80 -9.50 6.07
CA GLU A 42 -16.43 -8.28 6.78
C GLU A 42 -17.19 -7.09 6.18
N ARG A 43 -17.72 -6.19 7.01
CA ARG A 43 -18.41 -4.99 6.54
C ARG A 43 -17.46 -4.06 5.78
N ILE A 44 -17.79 -3.76 4.54
CA ILE A 44 -17.08 -2.73 3.76
C ILE A 44 -17.83 -1.43 3.98
N GLU A 45 -17.47 -0.71 5.03
CA GLU A 45 -17.91 0.66 5.19
C GLU A 45 -17.26 1.49 4.07
N VAL A 46 -18.07 2.10 3.21
CA VAL A 46 -17.61 2.90 2.06
C VAL A 46 -17.03 4.22 2.59
N LYS A 47 -15.88 4.15 3.25
CA LYS A 47 -14.86 5.18 3.16
C LYS A 47 -14.08 4.86 1.89
N ASN A 48 -13.83 5.91 1.12
CA ASN A 48 -13.18 5.94 -0.20
C ASN A 48 -12.09 4.87 -0.45
N PRO A 49 -11.92 4.48 -1.72
CA PRO A 49 -11.19 3.29 -2.12
C PRO A 49 -9.69 3.48 -1.93
N GLU A 50 -9.17 3.17 -0.75
CA GLU A 50 -7.74 2.94 -0.60
C GLU A 50 -7.45 1.45 -0.76
N VAL A 51 -7.21 1.11 -2.02
CA VAL A 51 -6.16 0.20 -2.47
C VAL A 51 -6.14 -1.18 -1.78
N LYS A 52 -6.82 -2.16 -2.36
CA LYS A 52 -6.39 -3.56 -2.23
C LYS A 52 -6.23 -4.20 -3.60
N ALA A 53 -4.97 -4.17 -4.03
CA ALA A 53 -4.28 -5.00 -5.03
C ALA A 53 -4.67 -4.72 -6.49
N PRO A 54 -3.68 -4.52 -7.38
CA PRO A 54 -2.64 -5.52 -7.58
C PRO A 54 -1.24 -4.91 -7.48
N GLU A 55 -0.36 -5.56 -6.75
CA GLU A 55 1.02 -5.83 -7.16
C GLU A 55 1.80 -6.16 -5.89
N GLU A 56 2.17 -7.42 -5.79
CA GLU A 56 3.32 -7.90 -5.05
C GLU A 56 4.62 -7.43 -5.75
N LYS A 57 4.65 -6.23 -6.31
CA LYS A 57 5.90 -5.49 -6.43
C LYS A 57 6.16 -4.98 -5.03
N LYS A 58 7.20 -5.51 -4.41
CA LYS A 58 7.95 -4.82 -3.36
C LYS A 58 8.34 -3.42 -3.89
N GLU A 59 7.40 -2.48 -3.89
CA GLU A 59 7.69 -1.06 -3.94
C GLU A 59 8.10 -0.70 -2.53
N VAL A 60 9.36 -1.01 -2.32
CA VAL A 60 10.18 -0.67 -1.19
C VAL A 60 10.08 0.84 -0.99
N LYS A 61 9.19 1.27 -0.09
CA LYS A 61 9.05 2.64 0.37
C LYS A 61 10.17 2.90 1.37
N ILE A 62 11.09 3.77 0.97
CA ILE A 62 12.21 4.23 1.77
C ILE A 62 11.76 5.49 2.51
N SER A 63 11.77 5.44 3.85
CA SER A 63 11.55 6.63 4.67
C SER A 63 12.83 7.47 4.69
N LEU A 64 12.75 8.69 4.16
CA LEU A 64 13.85 9.64 4.12
C LEU A 64 13.30 11.05 4.41
N PHE A 65 13.97 11.81 5.27
CA PHE A 65 13.50 13.15 5.70
C PHE A 65 12.05 13.14 6.23
N GLU A 66 11.70 12.13 7.05
CA GLU A 66 10.36 11.94 7.63
C GLU A 66 9.22 11.74 6.60
N LYS A 67 9.56 11.51 5.32
CA LYS A 67 8.62 11.30 4.22
C LYS A 67 8.95 9.99 3.50
N GLU A 68 7.94 9.30 2.98
CA GLU A 68 8.12 8.01 2.30
C GLU A 68 8.32 8.21 0.79
N PHE A 69 9.40 7.64 0.25
CA PHE A 69 9.72 7.69 -1.18
C PHE A 69 9.90 6.29 -1.75
N GLU A 70 9.50 6.10 -2.99
CA GLU A 70 9.83 4.86 -3.70
C GLU A 70 11.35 4.77 -3.92
N LYS A 71 11.90 3.57 -3.76
CA LYS A 71 13.31 3.30 -4.06
C LYS A 71 13.74 3.83 -5.43
N LYS A 72 12.86 3.73 -6.44
CA LYS A 72 13.13 4.25 -7.79
C LYS A 72 13.23 5.78 -7.79
N ALA A 73 12.32 6.48 -7.11
CA ALA A 73 12.34 7.92 -6.98
C ALA A 73 13.61 8.41 -6.25
N LEU A 74 14.02 7.72 -5.17
CA LEU A 74 15.26 8.05 -4.48
C LEU A 74 16.50 7.86 -5.38
N ILE A 75 16.55 6.78 -6.15
CA ILE A 75 17.66 6.55 -7.08
C ILE A 75 17.70 7.61 -8.18
N ASP A 76 16.54 8.01 -8.71
CA ASP A 76 16.44 9.04 -9.73
C ASP A 76 16.90 10.40 -9.20
N ALA A 77 16.43 10.79 -8.02
CA ALA A 77 16.83 12.02 -7.34
C ALA A 77 18.34 12.02 -7.01
N LEU A 78 18.86 10.90 -6.48
CA LEU A 78 20.29 10.73 -6.24
C LEU A 78 21.11 10.85 -7.55
N LYS A 79 20.65 10.24 -8.64
CA LYS A 79 21.32 10.40 -9.95
C LYS A 79 21.24 11.83 -10.47
N SER A 80 20.12 12.52 -10.24
CA SER A 80 19.90 13.92 -10.66
C SER A 80 20.90 14.87 -9.99
N ILE A 81 21.27 14.61 -8.74
CA ILE A 81 22.31 15.38 -8.03
C ILE A 81 23.74 14.89 -8.31
N GLY A 82 23.91 13.89 -9.18
CA GLY A 82 25.22 13.30 -9.49
C GLY A 82 25.73 12.28 -8.46
N ALA A 83 24.90 11.87 -7.50
CA ALA A 83 25.25 10.84 -6.53
C ALA A 83 25.15 9.43 -7.13
N GLN A 84 26.04 8.55 -6.67
CA GLN A 84 26.11 7.18 -7.16
C GLN A 84 24.95 6.33 -6.60
N ALA A 85 23.85 6.23 -7.33
CA ALA A 85 22.70 5.38 -6.97
C ALA A 85 22.34 4.39 -8.08
N SER A 86 21.99 3.16 -7.67
CA SER A 86 21.66 2.06 -8.57
C SER A 86 20.46 1.27 -8.05
N GLY A 87 19.60 0.80 -8.97
CA GLY A 87 18.44 -0.08 -8.67
C GLY A 87 18.81 -1.34 -7.90
N ASN A 88 20.04 -1.80 -8.09
CA ASN A 88 20.54 -3.02 -7.45
C ASN A 88 21.07 -2.77 -6.03
N MET A 89 21.25 -1.51 -5.59
CA MET A 89 21.70 -1.20 -4.24
C MET A 89 20.61 -1.49 -3.20
N LYS A 90 20.99 -1.88 -1.98
CA LYS A 90 20.05 -2.03 -0.86
C LYS A 90 19.59 -0.65 -0.37
N GLU A 91 18.41 -0.60 0.23
CA GLU A 91 17.84 0.65 0.77
C GLU A 91 18.73 1.27 1.83
N GLU A 92 19.22 0.45 2.75
CA GLU A 92 20.17 0.87 3.78
C GLU A 92 21.39 1.56 3.17
N THR A 93 21.93 1.01 2.07
CA THR A 93 23.05 1.61 1.34
C THR A 93 22.68 2.93 0.67
N LEU A 94 21.46 3.06 0.15
CA LEU A 94 20.98 4.32 -0.44
C LEU A 94 20.82 5.39 0.66
N LEU A 95 20.26 5.02 1.81
CA LEU A 95 20.09 5.90 2.96
C LEU A 95 21.45 6.38 3.51
N SER A 96 22.42 5.48 3.67
CA SER A 96 23.78 5.86 4.10
C SER A 96 24.38 6.91 3.16
N LYS A 97 24.25 6.71 1.84
CA LYS A 97 24.75 7.68 0.87
C LYS A 97 24.07 9.03 1.00
N VAL A 98 22.76 9.06 1.22
CA VAL A 98 22.04 10.32 1.43
C VAL A 98 22.54 11.02 2.70
N SER A 99 22.77 10.28 3.78
CA SER A 99 23.29 10.83 5.03
C SER A 99 24.76 11.27 4.93
N GLU A 100 25.53 10.71 3.98
CA GLU A 100 26.89 11.12 3.66
C GLU A 100 26.97 12.31 2.69
N LEU A 101 25.84 12.77 2.13
CA LEU A 101 25.81 13.95 1.26
C LEU A 101 26.02 15.23 2.06
N ASP A 102 26.77 16.17 1.49
CA ASP A 102 26.88 17.53 2.01
C ASP A 102 25.53 18.26 2.03
N GLU A 103 25.44 19.36 2.80
CA GLU A 103 24.23 20.17 2.93
C GLU A 103 23.71 20.69 1.57
N GLU A 104 24.60 21.06 0.65
CA GLU A 104 24.23 21.51 -0.70
C GLU A 104 23.58 20.38 -1.52
N SER A 105 24.15 19.18 -1.47
CA SER A 105 23.63 18.00 -2.18
C SER A 105 22.34 17.49 -1.57
N THR A 106 22.23 17.56 -0.24
CA THR A 106 21.02 17.24 0.51
C THR A 106 19.87 18.19 0.17
N ALA A 107 20.13 19.49 0.05
CA ALA A 107 19.13 20.47 -0.38
C ALA A 107 18.61 20.18 -1.80
N LYS A 108 19.52 19.92 -2.74
CA LYS A 108 19.16 19.52 -4.12
C LYS A 108 18.38 18.20 -4.15
N LEU A 109 18.72 17.24 -3.28
CA LEU A 109 17.99 15.98 -3.16
C LEU A 109 16.57 16.18 -2.64
N LYS A 110 16.41 17.02 -1.62
CA LYS A 110 15.10 17.40 -1.07
C LYS A 110 14.24 18.07 -2.14
N GLU A 111 14.79 19.02 -2.88
CA GLU A 111 14.10 19.68 -4.00
C GLU A 111 13.70 18.68 -5.09
N ALA A 112 14.60 17.77 -5.49
CA ALA A 112 14.31 16.71 -6.46
C ALA A 112 13.24 15.71 -5.98
N LEU A 113 13.13 15.52 -4.66
CA LEU A 113 12.10 14.71 -4.01
C LEU A 113 10.82 15.50 -3.68
N GLY A 114 10.73 16.80 -4.03
CA GLY A 114 9.58 17.65 -3.71
C GLY A 114 9.38 17.83 -2.21
N ILE A 115 10.49 17.97 -1.49
CA ILE A 115 10.55 18.31 -0.07
C ILE A 115 11.09 19.74 -0.01
N GLU A 116 10.20 20.68 0.32
CA GLU A 116 10.51 22.10 0.52
C GLU A 116 10.82 22.38 2.00
#